data_AF-A0A645BCQ1-F1
#
_entry.id   AF-A0A645BCQ1-F1
#
_cell.length_a   1.000
_cell.length_b   1.000
_cell.length_c   1.000
_cell.angle_alpha   90.00
_cell.angle_beta   90.00
_cell.angle_gamma   90.00
#
_symmetry.space_group_name_H-M   'P 1'
#
loop_
_entity.id
_entity.type
_entity.pdbx_description
1 polymer ?
#
loop_
_entity_poly.entity_id
_entity_poly.type
_entity_poly.pdbx_seq_one_letter_code
_entity_poly.pdbx_strand_id
1 'polypeptide(L)'
;MWNDGRTNYDTLTAVFDYGHAKEKEPGEGFQVIYSSRQNNSSGGTKEWYFSNGGKLDLDTNIINNDGVLNESYAGAMGMKPFMLDTFELPKINVETGSSTGSDPLTNAHMKNWMECVRSGNVKTNAPVEAGYNHSIADIMVTAALRTGQRATFDEKQKQVIAGGKVFKY
;
A
#
# COMPACT_ATOMS: atom_id res chain seq x y z
N MET A 1 -4.79 -17.35 20.39
CA MET A 1 -3.58 -16.75 19.82
C MET A 1 -2.50 -17.82 19.86
N TRP A 2 -1.90 -18.20 18.73
CA TRP A 2 -0.79 -19.16 18.74
C TRP A 2 0.43 -18.52 19.39
N ASN A 3 1.07 -19.22 20.32
CA ASN A 3 2.30 -18.78 20.95
C ASN A 3 3.47 -19.45 20.21
N ASP A 4 3.91 -18.83 19.11
CA ASP A 4 4.97 -19.34 18.25
C ASP A 4 6.36 -18.72 18.55
N GLY A 5 6.48 -18.00 19.68
CA GLY A 5 7.73 -17.41 20.14
C GLY A 5 8.12 -16.11 19.45
N ARG A 6 7.32 -15.58 18.52
CA ARG A 6 7.54 -14.23 17.97
C ARG A 6 7.29 -13.16 19.04
N THR A 7 8.09 -12.10 18.97
CA THR A 7 8.02 -10.94 19.89
C THR A 7 7.50 -9.68 19.19
N ASN A 8 7.28 -9.73 17.88
CA ASN A 8 6.71 -8.64 17.11
C ASN A 8 5.20 -8.54 17.33
N TYR A 9 4.64 -7.36 17.04
CA TYR A 9 3.19 -7.18 17.04
C TYR A 9 2.56 -8.01 15.93
N ASP A 10 1.77 -9.01 16.31
CA ASP A 10 1.15 -9.92 15.34
C ASP A 10 -0.06 -9.28 14.63
N THR A 11 -0.80 -8.41 15.30
CA THR A 11 -1.91 -7.65 14.71
C THR A 11 -1.64 -6.16 14.84
N LEU A 12 -1.68 -5.46 13.72
CA LEU A 12 -1.52 -4.01 13.68
C LEU A 12 -2.40 -3.41 12.57
N THR A 13 -2.80 -2.17 12.78
CA THR A 13 -3.36 -1.31 11.73
C THR A 13 -2.54 -0.02 11.70
N ALA A 14 -2.03 0.33 10.53
CA ALA A 14 -1.32 1.58 10.27
C ALA A 14 -2.11 2.41 9.27
N VAL A 15 -2.16 3.72 9.52
CA VAL A 15 -2.73 4.70 8.58
C VAL A 15 -1.57 5.54 8.04
N PHE A 16 -1.30 5.40 6.75
CA PHE A 16 -0.33 6.20 6.03
C PHE A 16 -1.03 7.36 5.33
N ASP A 17 -0.36 8.50 5.31
CA ASP A 17 -0.83 9.73 4.69
C ASP A 17 0.27 10.23 3.74
N TYR A 18 0.02 10.09 2.44
CA TYR A 18 0.90 10.50 1.35
C TYR A 18 0.44 11.84 0.74
N GLY A 19 -0.03 12.78 1.57
CA GLY A 19 -0.29 14.15 1.16
C GLY A 19 0.96 15.05 1.20
N HIS A 20 0.86 16.24 0.60
CA HIS A 20 1.90 17.25 0.73
C HIS A 20 2.09 17.63 2.21
N ALA A 21 3.18 17.15 2.83
CA ALA A 21 3.44 17.35 4.26
C ALA A 21 3.56 18.83 4.69
N LYS A 22 3.81 19.74 3.74
CA LYS A 22 4.00 21.19 3.97
C LYS A 22 2.74 22.02 3.75
N GLU A 23 1.90 21.60 2.82
CA GLU A 23 0.71 22.33 2.39
C GLU A 23 -0.42 21.32 2.51
N LYS A 24 -1.16 21.40 3.62
CA LYS A 24 -2.31 20.52 3.91
C LYS A 24 -3.49 20.90 3.01
N GLU A 25 -3.24 21.08 1.71
CA GLU A 25 -4.26 21.40 0.74
C GLU A 25 -5.19 20.20 0.61
N PRO A 26 -6.49 20.35 0.95
CA PRO A 26 -7.46 19.28 0.78
C PRO A 26 -7.53 18.90 -0.71
N GLY A 27 -7.34 17.62 -1.02
CA GLY A 27 -7.46 17.09 -2.39
C GLY A 27 -6.15 16.65 -3.04
N GLU A 28 -4.99 16.95 -2.45
CA GLU A 28 -3.69 16.48 -2.92
C GLU A 28 -3.06 15.48 -1.94
N GLY A 29 -3.41 14.20 -2.10
CA GLY A 29 -2.82 13.12 -1.31
C GLY A 29 -3.50 11.77 -1.50
N PHE A 30 -2.87 10.73 -0.95
CA PHE A 30 -3.39 9.37 -0.93
C PHE A 30 -3.25 8.80 0.48
N GLN A 31 -4.31 8.19 1.00
CA GLN A 31 -4.26 7.53 2.30
C GLN A 31 -4.32 6.02 2.13
N VAL A 32 -3.52 5.32 2.94
CA VAL A 32 -3.48 3.86 2.95
C VAL A 32 -3.77 3.39 4.36
N ILE A 33 -4.78 2.53 4.50
CA ILE A 33 -4.99 1.77 5.72
C ILE A 33 -4.42 0.38 5.50
N TYR A 34 -3.30 0.09 6.14
CA TYR A 34 -2.70 -1.24 6.13
C TYR A 34 -3.08 -1.97 7.41
N SER A 35 -3.57 -3.19 7.31
CA SER A 35 -3.84 -4.04 8.47
C SER A 35 -3.20 -5.41 8.28
N SER A 36 -2.47 -5.85 9.30
CA SER A 36 -1.88 -7.19 9.35
C SER A 36 -2.48 -7.96 10.53
N ARG A 37 -2.70 -9.26 10.34
CA ARG A 37 -3.23 -10.19 11.34
C ARG A 37 -2.52 -11.53 11.24
N GLN A 38 -1.36 -11.62 11.89
CA GLN A 38 -0.48 -12.78 11.84
C GLN A 38 -0.73 -13.79 12.98
N ASN A 39 -1.71 -13.55 13.86
CA ASN A 39 -2.01 -14.38 15.03
C ASN A 39 -2.74 -15.71 14.74
N ASN A 40 -3.42 -15.80 13.60
CA ASN A 40 -4.15 -16.98 13.15
C ASN A 40 -4.22 -16.91 11.62
N SER A 41 -3.82 -17.97 10.92
CA SER A 41 -3.77 -18.02 9.46
C SER A 41 -5.17 -18.11 8.84
N SER A 42 -5.97 -17.06 9.04
CA SER A 42 -7.08 -16.75 8.15
C SER A 42 -6.46 -15.87 7.07
N GLY A 43 -5.82 -16.50 6.08
CA GLY A 43 -5.26 -15.81 4.93
C GLY A 43 -6.30 -14.95 4.20
N GLY A 44 -5.84 -14.16 3.23
CA GLY A 44 -6.67 -13.23 2.47
C GLY A 44 -6.04 -11.86 2.43
N THR A 45 -5.30 -11.59 1.36
CA THR A 45 -4.86 -10.23 1.05
C THR A 45 -6.01 -9.53 0.36
N LYS A 46 -6.53 -8.46 0.98
CA LYS A 46 -7.50 -7.57 0.35
C LYS A 46 -6.81 -6.27 0.07
N GLU A 47 -6.86 -5.85 -1.18
CA GLU A 47 -6.28 -4.61 -1.63
C GLU A 47 -7.32 -3.85 -2.43
N TRP A 48 -7.76 -2.73 -1.86
CA TRP A 48 -8.82 -1.90 -2.39
C TRP A 48 -8.29 -0.50 -2.62
N TYR A 49 -8.48 -0.01 -3.83
CA TYR A 49 -8.19 1.37 -4.19
C TYR A 49 -9.50 2.10 -4.44
N PHE A 50 -9.68 3.23 -3.77
CA PHE A 50 -10.87 4.06 -3.92
C PHE A 50 -10.50 5.37 -4.60
N SER A 51 -11.41 5.85 -5.44
CA SER A 51 -11.35 7.16 -6.07
C SER A 51 -12.76 7.72 -6.24
N ASN A 52 -12.87 8.97 -6.67
CA ASN A 52 -14.17 9.55 -7.05
C ASN A 52 -14.88 8.73 -8.13
N GLY A 53 -14.16 7.96 -8.94
CA GLY A 53 -14.71 7.15 -10.03
C GLY A 53 -15.16 5.76 -9.62
N GLY A 54 -14.91 5.33 -8.38
CA GLY A 54 -15.27 4.01 -7.87
C GLY A 54 -14.12 3.28 -7.20
N LYS A 55 -14.23 1.95 -7.12
CA LYS A 55 -13.29 1.06 -6.44
C LYS A 55 -12.64 0.08 -7.40
N LEU A 56 -11.32 -0.09 -7.28
CA LEU A 56 -10.59 -1.24 -7.80
C LEU A 56 -10.39 -2.24 -6.66
N ASP A 57 -10.91 -3.44 -6.85
CA ASP A 57 -10.85 -4.55 -5.91
C ASP A 57 -9.93 -5.65 -6.46
N LEU A 58 -8.69 -5.72 -5.96
CA LEU A 58 -7.71 -6.70 -6.43
C LEU A 58 -7.92 -8.12 -5.87
N ASP A 59 -8.76 -8.29 -4.85
CA ASP A 59 -9.17 -9.63 -4.38
C ASP A 59 -10.05 -10.29 -5.46
N THR A 60 -10.99 -9.52 -6.01
CA THR A 60 -11.90 -9.98 -7.07
C THR A 60 -11.41 -9.71 -8.50
N ASN A 61 -10.37 -8.88 -8.66
CA ASN A 61 -9.94 -8.32 -9.94
C ASN A 61 -11.07 -7.55 -10.67
N ILE A 62 -11.87 -6.77 -9.94
CA ILE A 62 -12.99 -6.00 -10.50
C ILE A 62 -12.83 -4.51 -10.22
N ILE A 63 -13.05 -3.69 -11.25
CA ILE A 63 -13.37 -2.27 -11.09
C ILE A 63 -14.89 -2.16 -11.01
N ASN A 64 -15.42 -1.45 -10.00
CA ASN A 64 -16.85 -1.20 -9.85
C ASN A 64 -17.14 0.23 -9.37
N ASN A 65 -18.43 0.55 -9.27
CA ASN A 65 -18.95 1.86 -8.88
C ASN A 65 -19.16 2.04 -7.36
N ASP A 66 -18.52 1.22 -6.52
CA ASP A 66 -18.60 1.38 -5.07
C ASP A 66 -17.88 2.67 -4.64
N GLY A 67 -18.54 3.50 -3.82
CA GLY A 67 -17.95 4.73 -3.28
C GLY A 67 -17.81 5.88 -4.28
N VAL A 68 -18.50 5.84 -5.42
CA VAL A 68 -18.41 6.89 -6.45
C VAL A 68 -18.92 8.25 -6.00
N LEU A 69 -18.41 9.28 -6.67
CA LEU A 69 -18.96 10.63 -6.64
C LEU A 69 -20.26 10.68 -7.48
N ASN A 70 -21.37 10.26 -6.88
CA ASN A 70 -22.69 10.30 -7.53
C ASN A 70 -23.23 11.74 -7.64
N GLU A 71 -24.34 11.91 -8.38
CA GLU A 71 -24.94 13.22 -8.66
C GLU A 71 -25.28 14.03 -7.41
N SER A 72 -25.79 13.39 -6.35
CA SER A 72 -26.15 14.05 -5.10
C SER A 72 -24.93 14.65 -4.41
N TYR A 73 -23.86 13.85 -4.25
CA TYR A 73 -22.61 14.29 -3.65
C TYR A 73 -21.89 15.33 -4.53
N ALA A 74 -21.88 15.12 -5.84
CA ALA A 74 -21.27 16.04 -6.79
C ALA A 74 -21.96 17.41 -6.76
N GLY A 75 -23.30 17.43 -6.79
CA GLY A 75 -24.10 18.65 -6.75
C GLY A 75 -23.86 19.47 -5.49
N ALA A 76 -23.76 18.82 -4.32
CA ALA A 76 -23.45 19.49 -3.06
C ALA A 76 -22.07 20.19 -3.04
N MET A 77 -21.13 19.70 -3.86
CA MET A 77 -19.76 20.24 -3.97
C MET A 77 -19.57 21.12 -5.22
N GLY A 78 -20.60 21.34 -6.04
CA GLY A 78 -20.48 22.06 -7.31
C GLY A 78 -19.61 21.32 -8.35
N MET A 79 -19.46 20.00 -8.21
CA MET A 79 -18.69 19.13 -9.09
C MET A 79 -19.61 18.39 -10.06
N LYS A 80 -19.02 17.77 -11.08
CA LYS A 80 -19.72 16.80 -11.94
C LYS A 80 -19.62 15.41 -11.34
N PRO A 81 -20.66 14.56 -11.47
CA PRO A 81 -20.56 13.16 -11.09
C PRO A 81 -19.46 12.46 -11.89
N PHE A 82 -18.79 11.49 -11.27
CA PHE A 82 -17.77 10.68 -11.91
C PHE A 82 -17.96 9.22 -11.49
N MET A 83 -18.09 8.34 -12.47
CA MET A 83 -18.41 6.94 -12.26
C MET A 83 -17.84 6.11 -13.40
N LEU A 84 -17.01 5.14 -13.07
CA LEU A 84 -16.50 4.16 -14.02
C LEU A 84 -17.50 3.02 -14.19
N ASP A 85 -17.54 2.46 -15.40
CA ASP A 85 -18.28 1.24 -15.67
C ASP A 85 -17.61 0.04 -14.99
N THR A 86 -18.43 -0.95 -14.60
CA THR A 86 -17.92 -2.19 -14.03
C THR A 86 -17.14 -2.98 -15.08
N PHE A 87 -15.91 -3.38 -14.75
CA PHE A 87 -15.05 -4.16 -15.65
C PHE A 87 -14.19 -5.17 -14.86
N GLU A 88 -14.06 -6.38 -15.41
CA GLU A 88 -13.18 -7.43 -14.88
C GLU A 88 -11.77 -7.31 -15.47
N LEU A 89 -10.77 -7.15 -14.59
CA LEU A 89 -9.36 -7.25 -14.94
C LEU A 89 -8.96 -8.71 -15.23
N PRO A 90 -7.88 -8.94 -15.97
CA PRO A 90 -7.33 -10.29 -16.16
C PRO A 90 -7.04 -10.98 -14.83
N LYS A 91 -7.61 -12.18 -14.62
CA LYS A 91 -7.43 -12.96 -13.40
C LYS A 91 -6.08 -13.67 -13.42
N ILE A 92 -5.16 -13.24 -12.57
CA ILE A 92 -3.92 -13.95 -12.26
C ILE A 92 -3.95 -14.34 -10.78
N ASN A 93 -3.89 -15.64 -10.48
CA ASN A 93 -3.87 -16.12 -9.11
C ASN A 93 -2.50 -15.83 -8.46
N VAL A 94 -2.53 -15.27 -7.25
CA VAL A 94 -1.33 -14.92 -6.47
C VAL A 94 -1.26 -15.87 -5.28
N GLU A 95 -0.12 -16.54 -5.09
CA GLU A 95 0.13 -17.33 -3.88
C GLU A 95 0.68 -16.42 -2.77
N THR A 96 0.07 -16.47 -1.57
CA THR A 96 0.44 -15.61 -0.42
C THR A 96 1.09 -16.39 0.72
N GLY A 97 1.45 -17.66 0.49
CA GLY A 97 2.14 -18.50 1.48
C GLY A 97 3.60 -18.09 1.67
N SER A 98 4.22 -18.52 2.78
CA SER A 98 5.66 -18.32 3.03
C SER A 98 6.56 -19.07 2.03
N SER A 99 6.00 -20.08 1.35
CA SER A 99 6.59 -20.76 0.20
C SER A 99 5.61 -20.64 -0.96
N THR A 100 5.80 -19.66 -1.84
CA THR A 100 4.93 -19.46 -3.01
C THR A 100 5.19 -20.49 -4.13
N GLY A 101 6.24 -21.32 -3.99
CA GLY A 101 6.57 -22.35 -4.96
C GLY A 101 6.77 -21.76 -6.36
N SER A 102 6.06 -22.32 -7.34
CA SER A 102 6.02 -21.83 -8.72
C SER A 102 4.70 -21.11 -8.98
N ASP A 103 4.43 -20.02 -8.26
CA ASP A 103 3.30 -19.18 -8.62
C ASP A 103 3.59 -18.41 -9.93
N PRO A 104 2.57 -18.21 -10.79
CA PRO A 104 2.75 -17.55 -12.09
C PRO A 104 3.34 -16.14 -12.01
N LEU A 105 3.09 -15.40 -10.93
CA LEU A 105 3.58 -14.02 -10.78
C LEU A 105 5.06 -14.01 -10.40
N THR A 106 5.51 -14.85 -9.48
CA THR A 106 6.95 -14.99 -9.17
C THR A 106 7.74 -15.33 -10.43
N ASN A 107 7.25 -16.26 -11.25
CA ASN A 107 7.88 -16.58 -12.53
C ASN A 107 7.89 -15.39 -13.50
N ALA A 108 6.79 -14.63 -13.57
CA ALA A 108 6.72 -13.42 -14.41
C ALA A 108 7.70 -12.34 -13.94
N HIS A 109 7.84 -12.12 -12.63
CA HIS A 109 8.81 -11.20 -12.06
C HIS A 109 10.25 -11.60 -12.39
N MET A 110 10.60 -12.88 -12.21
CA MET A 110 11.93 -13.41 -12.55
C MET A 110 12.22 -13.29 -14.05
N LYS A 111 11.24 -13.61 -14.90
CA LYS A 111 11.36 -13.43 -16.35
C LYS A 111 11.62 -11.98 -16.72
N ASN A 112 10.84 -11.04 -16.19
CA ASN A 112 11.02 -9.62 -16.45
C ASN A 112 12.42 -9.14 -16.04
N TRP A 113 12.89 -9.57 -14.86
CA TRP A 113 14.25 -9.25 -14.41
C TRP A 113 15.33 -9.80 -15.36
N MET A 114 15.25 -11.06 -15.76
CA MET A 114 16.20 -11.66 -16.71
C MET A 114 16.20 -10.94 -18.06
N GLU A 115 15.03 -10.51 -18.55
CA GLU A 115 14.91 -9.73 -19.79
C GLU A 115 15.55 -8.35 -19.67
N CYS A 116 15.41 -7.68 -18.53
CA CYS A 116 16.09 -6.42 -18.24
C CYS A 116 17.62 -6.60 -18.26
N VAL A 117 18.14 -7.61 -17.57
CA VAL A 117 19.58 -7.92 -17.56
C VAL A 117 20.09 -8.21 -18.97
N ARG A 118 19.38 -9.06 -19.73
CA ARG A 118 19.75 -9.43 -21.10
C ARG A 118 19.77 -8.24 -22.06
N SER A 119 18.84 -7.28 -21.89
CA SER A 119 18.72 -6.12 -22.76
C SER A 119 19.50 -4.89 -22.28
N GLY A 120 20.11 -4.94 -21.09
CA GLY A 120 20.73 -3.78 -20.47
C GLY A 120 19.73 -2.68 -20.10
N ASN A 121 18.45 -3.03 -19.89
CA ASN A 121 17.42 -2.05 -19.54
C ASN A 121 17.50 -1.68 -18.05
N VAL A 122 17.95 -0.45 -17.78
CA VAL A 122 18.04 0.11 -16.42
C VAL A 122 16.71 0.66 -15.88
N LYS A 123 15.69 0.82 -16.74
CA LYS A 123 14.35 1.26 -16.35
C LYS A 123 13.50 0.03 -16.01
N THR A 124 13.65 -0.47 -14.80
CA THR A 124 12.92 -1.64 -14.29
C THR A 124 11.54 -1.24 -13.74
N ASN A 125 10.61 -2.20 -13.69
CA ASN A 125 9.27 -2.00 -13.12
C ASN A 125 9.29 -1.81 -11.59
N ALA A 126 10.31 -2.36 -10.91
CA ALA A 126 10.54 -2.23 -9.47
C ALA A 126 11.96 -1.70 -9.23
N PRO A 127 12.17 -0.37 -9.32
CA PRO A 127 13.47 0.24 -9.12
C PRO A 127 13.84 0.30 -7.62
N VAL A 128 15.11 0.55 -7.31
CA VAL A 128 15.61 0.56 -5.93
C VAL A 128 14.92 1.61 -5.06
N GLU A 129 14.49 2.72 -5.65
CA GLU A 129 13.76 3.80 -5.00
C GLU A 129 12.41 3.33 -4.45
N ALA A 130 11.74 2.38 -5.11
CA ALA A 130 10.51 1.80 -4.58
C ALA A 130 10.79 1.02 -3.29
N GLY A 131 11.86 0.21 -3.27
CA GLY A 131 12.29 -0.51 -2.07
C GLY A 131 12.72 0.44 -0.94
N TYR A 132 13.40 1.54 -1.27
CA TYR A 132 13.75 2.59 -0.32
C TYR A 132 12.50 3.22 0.32
N ASN A 133 11.50 3.57 -0.48
CA ASN A 133 10.25 4.16 0.01
C ASN A 133 9.45 3.18 0.88
N HIS A 134 9.39 1.90 0.52
CA HIS A 134 8.75 0.88 1.36
C HIS A 134 9.48 0.72 2.70
N SER A 135 10.81 0.74 2.68
CA SER A 135 11.62 0.65 3.91
C SER A 135 11.36 1.83 4.85
N ILE A 136 11.14 3.04 4.31
CA ILE A 136 10.74 4.20 5.11
C ILE A 136 9.40 3.95 5.81
N ALA A 137 8.40 3.43 5.09
CA ALA A 137 7.09 3.12 5.66
C ALA A 137 7.17 2.10 6.80
N ASP A 138 7.96 1.03 6.63
CA ASP A 138 8.18 0.01 7.67
C ASP A 138 8.85 0.59 8.93
N ILE A 139 9.87 1.44 8.74
CA ILE A 139 10.55 2.12 9.86
C ILE A 139 9.59 3.08 10.55
N MET A 140 8.75 3.80 9.80
CA MET A 140 7.73 4.70 10.36
C MET A 140 6.69 3.94 11.20
N VAL A 141 6.20 2.79 10.73
CA VAL A 141 5.29 1.93 11.52
C VAL A 141 5.99 1.44 12.78
N THR A 142 7.24 1.00 12.68
CA THR A 142 8.03 0.57 13.84
C THR A 142 8.20 1.70 14.86
N ALA A 143 8.52 2.90 14.39
CA ALA A 143 8.66 4.09 15.23
C ALA A 143 7.34 4.40 15.95
N ALA A 144 6.22 4.38 15.23
CA ALA A 144 4.90 4.62 15.79
C ALA A 144 4.51 3.57 16.84
N LEU A 145 4.74 2.27 16.56
CA LEU A 145 4.46 1.17 17.48
C LEU A 145 5.29 1.24 18.76
N ARG A 146 6.58 1.58 18.66
CA ARG A 146 7.47 1.63 19.83
C ARG A 146 7.28 2.88 20.68
N THR A 147 6.88 4.00 20.07
CA THR A 147 6.78 5.29 20.78
C THR A 147 5.35 5.70 21.13
N GLY A 148 4.35 5.10 20.49
CA GLY A 148 2.94 5.52 20.56
C GLY A 148 2.69 6.89 19.91
N GLN A 149 3.63 7.41 19.12
CA GLN A 149 3.54 8.72 18.48
C GLN A 149 3.34 8.61 16.97
N ARG A 150 2.77 9.66 16.35
CA ARG A 150 2.79 9.80 14.89
C ARG A 150 4.24 9.85 14.40
N ALA A 151 4.58 9.02 13.43
CA ALA A 151 5.85 9.06 12.73
C ALA A 151 5.73 9.88 11.44
N THR A 152 6.80 10.57 11.06
CA THR A 152 6.93 11.31 9.79
C THR A 152 8.32 11.08 9.21
N PHE A 153 8.45 11.14 7.89
CA PHE A 153 9.76 11.12 7.23
C PHE A 153 10.24 12.54 6.95
N ASP A 154 11.44 12.88 7.42
CA ASP A 154 12.15 14.11 7.03
C ASP A 154 13.02 13.82 5.81
N GLU A 155 12.56 14.26 4.63
CA GLU A 155 13.27 14.05 3.35
C GLU A 155 14.65 14.71 3.30
N LYS A 156 14.83 15.85 3.98
CA LYS A 156 16.10 16.58 3.96
C LYS A 156 17.16 15.86 4.80
N GLN A 157 16.76 15.41 5.98
CA GLN A 157 17.64 14.67 6.88
C GLN A 157 17.74 13.18 6.52
N LYS A 158 16.79 12.68 5.72
CA LYS A 158 16.58 11.26 5.42
C LYS A 158 16.40 10.44 6.70
N GLN A 159 15.58 10.95 7.62
CA GLN A 159 15.35 10.35 8.94
C GLN A 159 13.86 10.16 9.21
N VAL A 160 13.51 9.11 9.94
CA VAL A 160 12.18 8.96 10.52
C VAL A 160 12.15 9.70 11.86
N ILE A 161 11.14 10.54 12.03
CA ILE A 161 10.92 11.37 13.21
C ILE A 161 9.67 10.86 13.94
N ALA A 162 9.76 10.67 15.25
CA ALA A 162 8.62 10.36 16.11
C ALA A 162 8.72 11.20 17.39
N GLY A 163 7.61 11.82 17.80
CA GLY A 163 7.59 12.73 18.97
C GLY A 163 8.58 13.90 18.86
N GLY A 164 8.85 14.38 17.63
CA GLY A 164 9.77 15.49 17.37
C GLY A 164 11.26 15.14 17.43
N LYS A 165 11.64 13.86 17.50
CA LYS A 165 13.05 13.42 17.54
C LYS A 165 13.31 12.35 16.49
N VAL A 166 14.56 12.26 16.02
CA VAL A 166 15.03 11.16 15.18
C VAL A 166 14.80 9.84 15.93
N PHE A 167 14.06 8.94 15.30
CA PHE A 167 13.78 7.62 15.84
C PHE A 167 15.08 6.79 15.89
N LYS A 168 15.35 6.18 17.05
CA LYS A 168 16.46 5.26 17.29
C LYS A 168 15.89 4.02 17.98
N TYR A 169 16.39 2.85 17.62
CA TYR A 169 15.85 1.54 18.04
C TYR A 169 16.84 0.74 18.86
#